data_AF-A0A6N9R624-F1
#
_entry.id   AF-A0A6N9R624-F1
#
_cell.length_a   1.000
_cell.length_b   1.000
_cell.length_c   1.000
_cell.angle_alpha   90.00
_cell.angle_beta   90.00
_cell.angle_gamma   90.00
#
_symmetry.space_group_name_H-M   'P 1'
#
loop_
_entity.id
_entity.type
_entity.pdbx_description
1 polymer ?
#
loop_
_entity_poly.entity_id
_entity_poly.type
_entity_poly.pdbx_seq_one_letter_code
_entity_poly.pdbx_strand_id
1 'polypeptide(L)'
;MLACSAFTPDAARAAAGTECTGVGFCYCVNADFRGAIDEKVAYFRAQIATERAKGKAIGYMSIPLSTAGGSYFGVNREVAQQVKERIEARFGANSAWVLNPTAKDADLPTLNGVRAGQGDYLLMWTRILEGQKALGEDFDFVYFVGPSDFAGFFGLTGKADMDRLAAYFDERLQKDADLKRSVERGSVSQTAFRNYYALRAATSFSVGAHDEWNVIRAVNNRRRDDPKLGVTNQLAVLFDGRAVSSAEAEQSVAAGNVGACKT
;
A
#
# COMPACT_ATOMS: atom_id res chain seq x y z
N MET A 1 -43.57 -27.38 28.82
CA MET A 1 -42.97 -26.96 27.53
C MET A 1 -41.58 -26.39 27.83
N LEU A 2 -40.54 -27.22 27.75
CA LEU A 2 -39.16 -26.72 27.79
C LEU A 2 -38.81 -26.21 26.39
N ALA A 3 -38.53 -24.91 26.27
CA ALA A 3 -37.99 -24.32 25.05
C ALA A 3 -36.50 -24.68 24.95
N CYS A 4 -36.17 -25.52 23.99
CA CYS A 4 -34.80 -25.81 23.58
C CYS A 4 -34.23 -24.54 22.94
N SER A 5 -33.31 -23.86 23.64
CA SER A 5 -32.55 -22.75 23.04
C SER A 5 -31.54 -23.33 22.07
N ALA A 6 -31.76 -23.10 20.78
CA ALA A 6 -30.82 -23.48 19.73
C ALA A 6 -29.55 -22.62 19.86
N PHE A 7 -28.44 -23.27 20.21
CA PHE A 7 -27.11 -22.73 19.99
C PHE A 7 -26.93 -22.52 18.49
N THR A 8 -26.78 -21.27 18.06
CA THR A 8 -26.22 -20.98 16.74
C THR A 8 -24.72 -21.27 16.85
N PRO A 9 -24.16 -22.16 15.99
CA PRO A 9 -22.72 -22.34 15.98
C PRO A 9 -22.09 -21.03 15.53
N ASP A 10 -21.19 -20.50 16.36
CA ASP A 10 -20.23 -19.48 15.95
C ASP A 10 -19.64 -19.92 14.61
N ALA A 11 -19.71 -19.06 13.59
CA ALA A 11 -19.10 -19.34 12.30
C ALA A 11 -17.61 -19.64 12.56
N ALA A 12 -17.23 -20.91 12.37
CA ALA A 12 -15.88 -21.38 12.64
C ALA A 12 -14.91 -20.53 11.82
N ARG A 13 -14.16 -19.65 12.50
CA ARG A 13 -13.12 -18.83 11.89
C ARG A 13 -12.09 -19.79 11.32
N ALA A 14 -11.86 -19.76 10.01
CA ALA A 14 -10.86 -20.60 9.38
C ALA A 14 -9.49 -20.41 10.03
N ALA A 15 -8.73 -21.52 10.09
CA ALA A 15 -7.43 -21.53 10.74
C ALA A 15 -6.48 -20.54 10.04
N ALA A 16 -5.84 -19.67 10.83
CA ALA A 16 -4.77 -18.84 10.32
C ALA A 16 -3.53 -19.71 10.05
N GLY A 17 -2.85 -19.46 8.94
CA GLY A 17 -1.63 -20.17 8.55
C GLY A 17 -0.52 -19.20 8.17
N THR A 18 0.72 -19.59 8.43
CA THR A 18 1.88 -18.85 7.93
C THR A 18 2.08 -19.17 6.45
N GLU A 19 2.14 -18.14 5.62
CA GLU A 19 2.49 -18.25 4.20
C GLU A 19 3.70 -17.38 3.89
N CYS A 20 4.66 -17.97 3.17
CA CYS A 20 5.91 -17.31 2.79
C CYS A 20 5.98 -17.10 1.27
N THR A 21 6.66 -16.03 0.86
CA THR A 21 6.79 -15.62 -0.54
C THR A 21 8.15 -15.99 -1.13
N GLY A 22 8.31 -15.85 -2.44
CA GLY A 22 9.56 -16.19 -3.15
C GLY A 22 10.76 -15.31 -2.74
N VAL A 23 10.51 -14.11 -2.21
CA VAL A 23 11.53 -13.24 -1.60
C VAL A 23 11.74 -13.46 -0.10
N GLY A 24 11.10 -14.47 0.50
CA GLY A 24 11.36 -14.91 1.87
C GLY A 24 10.61 -14.15 2.97
N PHE A 25 9.58 -13.37 2.61
CA PHE A 25 8.71 -12.71 3.58
C PHE A 25 7.54 -13.62 3.92
N CYS A 26 7.22 -13.73 5.21
CA CYS A 26 6.13 -14.57 5.68
C CYS A 26 5.06 -13.74 6.38
N TYR A 27 3.80 -14.12 6.20
CA TYR A 27 2.64 -13.46 6.76
C TYR A 27 1.71 -14.47 7.42
N CYS A 28 1.10 -14.09 8.54
CA CYS A 28 -0.02 -14.82 9.10
C CYS A 28 -1.30 -14.46 8.33
N VAL A 29 -1.86 -15.42 7.62
CA VAL A 29 -2.99 -15.22 6.72
C VAL A 29 -4.16 -16.12 7.08
N ASN A 30 -5.36 -15.63 6.82
CA ASN A 30 -6.57 -16.43 6.93
C ASN A 30 -6.67 -17.32 5.68
N ALA A 31 -6.71 -18.64 5.88
CA ALA A 31 -6.74 -19.61 4.79
C ALA A 31 -7.92 -19.40 3.80
N ASP A 32 -9.05 -18.85 4.27
CA ASP A 32 -10.21 -18.55 3.41
C ASP A 32 -9.90 -17.52 2.33
N PHE A 33 -8.91 -16.64 2.56
CA PHE A 33 -8.56 -15.56 1.64
C PHE A 33 -7.61 -15.99 0.52
N ARG A 34 -7.03 -17.20 0.57
CA ARG A 34 -6.06 -17.67 -0.43
C ARG A 34 -6.56 -17.53 -1.87
N GLY A 35 -7.78 -18.02 -2.12
CA GLY A 35 -8.38 -17.94 -3.46
C GLY A 35 -8.59 -16.50 -3.93
N ALA A 36 -9.07 -15.63 -3.05
CA ALA A 36 -9.25 -14.20 -3.36
C ALA A 36 -7.91 -13.48 -3.58
N ILE A 37 -6.87 -13.84 -2.82
CA ILE A 37 -5.51 -13.32 -3.01
C ILE A 37 -4.98 -13.73 -4.38
N ASP A 38 -5.08 -15.01 -4.74
CA ASP A 38 -4.58 -15.51 -6.02
C ASP A 38 -5.33 -14.88 -7.20
N GLU A 39 -6.64 -14.68 -7.09
CA GLU A 39 -7.45 -13.97 -8.08
C GLU A 39 -6.98 -12.52 -8.25
N LYS A 40 -6.73 -11.80 -7.15
CA LYS A 40 -6.23 -10.42 -7.21
C LYS A 40 -4.82 -10.33 -7.79
N VAL A 41 -3.92 -11.25 -7.43
CA VAL A 41 -2.58 -11.33 -8.02
C VAL A 41 -2.68 -11.53 -9.54
N ALA A 42 -3.52 -12.45 -10.00
CA ALA A 42 -3.74 -12.69 -11.42
C ALA A 42 -4.33 -11.46 -12.13
N TYR A 43 -5.33 -10.82 -11.52
CA TYR A 43 -5.96 -9.61 -12.03
C TYR A 43 -4.95 -8.47 -12.24
N PHE A 44 -4.14 -8.14 -11.24
CA PHE A 44 -3.19 -7.04 -11.36
C PHE A 44 -2.06 -7.34 -12.34
N ARG A 45 -1.58 -8.59 -12.41
CA ARG A 45 -0.61 -9.00 -13.44
C ARG A 45 -1.19 -8.86 -14.85
N ALA A 46 -2.46 -9.18 -15.05
CA ALA A 46 -3.11 -8.97 -16.36
C ALA A 46 -3.19 -7.49 -16.74
N GLN A 47 -3.47 -6.60 -15.78
CA GLN A 47 -3.44 -5.15 -16.02
C GLN A 47 -2.05 -4.64 -16.35
N ILE A 48 -1.05 -5.05 -15.58
CA ILE A 48 0.37 -4.74 -15.82
C ILE A 48 0.77 -5.18 -17.23
N ALA A 49 0.47 -6.42 -17.62
CA ALA A 49 0.77 -6.94 -18.94
C ALA A 49 0.07 -6.14 -20.04
N THR A 50 -1.18 -5.72 -19.82
CA THR A 50 -1.93 -4.88 -20.76
C THR A 50 -1.28 -3.53 -20.98
N GLU A 51 -0.84 -2.84 -19.92
CA GLU A 51 -0.16 -1.55 -20.05
C GLU A 51 1.25 -1.71 -20.63
N ARG A 52 1.96 -2.78 -20.27
CA ARG A 52 3.28 -3.10 -20.83
C ARG A 52 3.20 -3.39 -22.33
N ALA A 53 2.16 -4.08 -22.79
CA ALA A 53 1.92 -4.33 -24.22
C ALA A 53 1.68 -3.04 -25.03
N LYS A 54 1.31 -1.93 -24.37
CA LYS A 54 1.22 -0.59 -24.99
C LYS A 54 2.58 0.12 -25.08
N GLY A 55 3.68 -0.55 -24.68
CA GLY A 55 5.03 0.01 -24.69
C GLY A 55 5.35 0.93 -23.50
N LYS A 56 4.54 0.90 -22.44
CA LYS A 56 4.77 1.73 -21.25
C LYS A 56 5.76 1.08 -20.29
N ALA A 57 6.56 1.91 -19.63
CA ALA A 57 7.25 1.56 -18.40
C ALA A 57 6.22 1.41 -17.27
N ILE A 58 6.37 0.37 -16.45
CA ILE A 58 5.44 0.01 -15.39
C ILE A 58 6.01 0.38 -14.03
N GLY A 59 5.32 1.25 -13.32
CA GLY A 59 5.62 1.65 -11.96
C GLY A 59 4.70 0.99 -10.96
N TYR A 60 5.19 0.73 -9.75
CA TYR A 60 4.35 0.55 -8.56
C TYR A 60 4.46 1.78 -7.67
N MET A 61 3.35 2.21 -7.05
CA MET A 61 3.36 3.28 -6.05
C MET A 61 3.01 2.73 -4.68
N SER A 62 3.87 2.95 -3.69
CA SER A 62 3.62 2.71 -2.28
C SER A 62 3.16 4.00 -1.60
N ILE A 63 2.02 3.96 -0.90
CA ILE A 63 1.45 5.10 -0.17
C ILE A 63 0.85 4.63 1.17
N PRO A 64 0.91 5.44 2.25
CA PRO A 64 0.22 5.12 3.50
C PRO A 64 -1.30 4.92 3.31
N LEU A 65 -1.80 3.71 3.59
CA LEU A 65 -3.24 3.41 3.55
C LEU A 65 -3.88 3.28 4.92
N SER A 66 -3.09 3.10 5.97
CA SER A 66 -3.59 2.99 7.33
C SER A 66 -4.26 4.29 7.78
N THR A 67 -5.30 4.16 8.61
CA THR A 67 -5.95 5.27 9.34
C THR A 67 -5.26 5.58 10.67
N ALA A 68 -4.13 4.93 10.96
CA ALA A 68 -3.38 5.16 12.19
C ALA A 68 -2.85 6.60 12.30
N GLY A 69 -2.70 7.07 13.54
CA GLY A 69 -2.00 8.32 13.85
C GLY A 69 -2.70 9.60 13.40
N GLY A 70 -3.96 9.56 12.95
CA GLY A 70 -4.71 10.72 12.45
C GLY A 70 -4.87 10.75 10.93
N SER A 71 -4.28 9.78 10.22
CA SER A 71 -4.51 9.56 8.79
C SER A 71 -5.98 9.26 8.49
N TYR A 72 -6.41 9.58 7.26
CA TYR A 72 -7.76 9.29 6.80
C TYR A 72 -7.75 8.69 5.40
N PHE A 73 -8.19 7.43 5.29
CA PHE A 73 -8.11 6.63 4.05
C PHE A 73 -8.78 7.29 2.84
N GLY A 74 -9.89 8.01 3.04
CA GLY A 74 -10.56 8.73 1.95
C GLY A 74 -9.65 9.75 1.29
N VAL A 75 -8.95 10.56 2.09
CA VAL A 75 -7.99 11.57 1.61
C VAL A 75 -6.75 10.91 1.03
N ASN A 76 -6.20 9.86 1.64
CA ASN A 76 -5.03 9.18 1.09
C ASN A 76 -5.29 8.57 -0.29
N ARG A 77 -6.52 8.12 -0.56
CA ARG A 77 -6.92 7.63 -1.89
C ARG A 77 -6.95 8.74 -2.94
N GLU A 78 -7.40 9.93 -2.56
CA GLU A 78 -7.39 11.10 -3.44
C GLU A 78 -5.95 11.56 -3.72
N VAL A 79 -5.11 11.59 -2.68
CA VAL A 79 -3.66 11.87 -2.82
C VAL A 79 -3.02 10.83 -3.75
N ALA A 80 -3.27 9.54 -3.54
CA ALA A 80 -2.72 8.48 -4.37
C ALA A 80 -3.06 8.66 -5.85
N GLN A 81 -4.31 9.00 -6.16
CA GLN A 81 -4.73 9.24 -7.55
C GLN A 81 -4.01 10.44 -8.16
N GLN A 82 -3.92 11.57 -7.45
CA GLN A 82 -3.20 12.75 -7.93
C GLN A 82 -1.69 12.47 -8.10
N VAL A 83 -1.10 11.72 -7.18
CA VAL A 83 0.32 11.36 -7.26
C VAL A 83 0.60 10.44 -8.44
N LYS A 84 -0.25 9.42 -8.68
CA LYS A 84 -0.20 8.59 -9.89
C LYS A 84 -0.20 9.45 -11.15
N GLU A 85 -1.18 10.34 -11.27
CA GLU A 85 -1.32 11.23 -12.44
C GLU A 85 -0.07 12.10 -12.64
N ARG A 86 0.49 12.65 -11.57
CA ARG A 86 1.71 13.47 -11.63
C ARG A 86 2.95 12.66 -12.00
N ILE A 87 3.09 11.42 -11.51
CA ILE A 87 4.18 10.53 -11.91
C ILE A 87 4.09 10.19 -13.40
N GLU A 88 2.89 9.81 -13.86
CA GLU A 88 2.66 9.51 -15.28
C GLU A 88 2.86 10.76 -16.16
N ALA A 89 2.42 11.94 -15.73
CA ALA A 89 2.67 13.18 -16.44
C ALA A 89 4.16 13.51 -16.52
N ARG A 90 4.91 13.31 -15.44
CA ARG A 90 6.37 13.54 -15.41
C ARG A 90 7.11 12.67 -16.41
N PHE A 91 6.79 11.38 -16.46
CA PHE A 91 7.46 10.43 -17.36
C PHE A 91 6.85 10.41 -18.76
N GLY A 92 5.69 11.04 -18.95
CA GLY A 92 4.87 11.00 -20.15
C GLY A 92 3.73 9.98 -20.03
N ALA A 93 2.49 10.44 -20.18
CA ALA A 93 1.29 9.61 -19.99
C ALA A 93 1.19 8.42 -20.98
N ASN A 94 1.87 8.52 -22.13
CA ASN A 94 1.99 7.44 -23.10
C ASN A 94 3.21 6.53 -22.87
N SER A 95 4.10 6.91 -21.95
CA SER A 95 5.39 6.27 -21.72
C SER A 95 5.46 5.55 -20.37
N ALA A 96 4.64 5.92 -19.40
CA ALA A 96 4.58 5.28 -18.09
C ALA A 96 3.14 5.00 -17.65
N TRP A 97 2.97 3.92 -16.89
CA TRP A 97 1.77 3.64 -16.13
C TRP A 97 2.14 3.18 -14.71
N VAL A 98 1.41 3.66 -13.71
CA VAL A 98 1.68 3.36 -12.30
C VAL A 98 0.52 2.56 -11.68
N LEU A 99 0.82 1.40 -11.13
CA LEU A 99 -0.13 0.64 -10.33
C LEU A 99 -0.39 1.37 -9.01
N ASN A 100 -1.64 1.75 -8.78
CA ASN A 100 -2.09 2.43 -7.57
C ASN A 100 -2.80 1.44 -6.62
N PRO A 101 -2.24 1.18 -5.42
CA PRO A 101 -2.80 0.21 -4.47
C PRO A 101 -4.08 0.69 -3.77
N THR A 102 -4.51 1.92 -4.03
CA THR A 102 -5.74 2.50 -3.46
C THR A 102 -6.94 2.40 -4.40
N ALA A 103 -6.76 1.83 -5.59
CA ALA A 103 -7.87 1.56 -6.51
C ALA A 103 -8.90 0.66 -5.83
N LYS A 104 -10.20 0.83 -6.10
CA LYS A 104 -11.24 -0.02 -5.51
C LYS A 104 -11.00 -1.51 -5.78
N ASP A 105 -10.42 -1.81 -6.93
CA ASP A 105 -10.08 -3.18 -7.33
C ASP A 105 -8.93 -3.79 -6.51
N ALA A 106 -8.24 -3.01 -5.66
CA ALA A 106 -7.22 -3.50 -4.73
C ALA A 106 -7.78 -4.03 -3.41
N ASP A 107 -9.06 -3.77 -3.10
CA ASP A 107 -9.68 -4.28 -1.89
C ASP A 107 -9.92 -5.80 -2.00
N LEU A 108 -9.51 -6.54 -0.97
CA LEU A 108 -9.92 -7.94 -0.80
C LEU A 108 -11.39 -7.99 -0.35
N PRO A 109 -12.19 -8.92 -0.88
CA PRO A 109 -13.61 -9.02 -0.55
C PRO A 109 -13.81 -9.37 0.92
N THR A 110 -14.98 -9.03 1.48
CA THR A 110 -15.40 -9.61 2.77
C THR A 110 -15.87 -11.04 2.52
N LEU A 111 -15.25 -12.03 3.16
CA LEU A 111 -15.59 -13.45 3.03
C LEU A 111 -16.21 -13.94 4.33
N ASN A 112 -17.39 -14.55 4.26
CA ASN A 112 -18.08 -15.11 5.43
C ASN A 112 -18.24 -14.09 6.59
N GLY A 113 -18.48 -12.82 6.27
CA GLY A 113 -18.59 -11.73 7.26
C GLY A 113 -17.25 -11.27 7.87
N VAL A 114 -16.13 -11.86 7.46
CA VAL A 114 -14.78 -11.53 7.91
C VAL A 114 -14.08 -10.65 6.87
N ARG A 115 -13.42 -9.59 7.31
CA ARG A 115 -12.56 -8.75 6.46
C ARG A 115 -11.15 -9.30 6.43
N ALA A 116 -10.48 -9.14 5.30
CA ALA A 116 -9.05 -9.41 5.17
C ALA A 116 -8.26 -8.64 6.23
N GLY A 117 -7.29 -9.32 6.84
CA GLY A 117 -6.32 -8.71 7.73
C GLY A 117 -5.16 -8.07 6.97
N GLN A 118 -4.27 -7.43 7.72
CA GLN A 118 -3.05 -6.82 7.15
C GLN A 118 -2.11 -7.87 6.54
N GLY A 119 -2.04 -9.08 7.12
CA GLY A 119 -1.25 -10.19 6.58
C GLY A 119 -1.77 -10.67 5.23
N ASP A 120 -3.09 -10.81 5.08
CA ASP A 120 -3.71 -11.20 3.80
C ASP A 120 -3.41 -10.18 2.70
N TYR A 121 -3.54 -8.89 3.05
CA TYR A 121 -3.24 -7.77 2.16
C TYR A 121 -1.77 -7.74 1.75
N LEU A 122 -0.83 -7.89 2.69
CA LEU A 122 0.59 -7.86 2.35
C LEU A 122 1.10 -9.12 1.67
N LEU A 123 0.49 -10.28 1.91
CA LEU A 123 0.79 -11.47 1.10
C LEU A 123 0.44 -11.22 -0.37
N MET A 124 -0.75 -10.66 -0.63
CA MET A 124 -1.20 -10.30 -1.97
C MET A 124 -0.23 -9.31 -2.65
N TRP A 125 0.10 -8.20 -1.98
CA TRP A 125 1.00 -7.20 -2.56
C TRP A 125 2.42 -7.71 -2.73
N THR A 126 2.94 -8.49 -1.79
CA THR A 126 4.28 -9.09 -1.94
C THR A 126 4.32 -10.03 -3.14
N ARG A 127 3.29 -10.86 -3.36
CA ARG A 127 3.19 -11.72 -4.55
C ARG A 127 3.09 -10.92 -5.86
N ILE A 128 2.42 -9.77 -5.84
CA ILE A 128 2.39 -8.86 -6.99
C ILE A 128 3.79 -8.28 -7.24
N LEU A 129 4.41 -7.69 -6.22
CA LEU A 129 5.69 -6.99 -6.31
C LEU A 129 6.88 -7.89 -6.64
N GLU A 130 6.88 -9.11 -6.12
CA GLU A 130 7.98 -10.05 -6.37
C GLU A 130 7.92 -10.69 -7.76
N GLY A 131 6.78 -10.60 -8.47
CA GLY A 131 6.61 -11.27 -9.76
C GLY A 131 6.56 -12.80 -9.64
N GLN A 132 6.51 -13.51 -10.76
CA GLN A 132 6.48 -14.98 -10.77
C GLN A 132 7.82 -15.59 -10.38
N LYS A 133 8.93 -14.90 -10.69
CA LYS A 133 10.30 -15.40 -10.49
C LYS A 133 10.94 -14.87 -9.21
N ALA A 134 10.19 -14.13 -8.38
CA ALA A 134 10.74 -13.39 -7.24
C ALA A 134 11.86 -12.42 -7.67
N LEU A 135 11.71 -11.81 -8.85
CA LEU A 135 12.64 -10.83 -9.42
C LEU A 135 11.96 -9.48 -9.69
N GLY A 136 10.66 -9.33 -9.38
CA GLY A 136 9.89 -8.12 -9.67
C GLY A 136 9.85 -7.77 -11.15
N GLU A 137 9.88 -8.79 -12.01
CA GLU A 137 9.98 -8.66 -13.47
C GLU A 137 8.79 -7.93 -14.13
N ASP A 138 7.70 -7.76 -13.39
CA ASP A 138 6.50 -7.05 -13.81
C ASP A 138 6.67 -5.52 -13.75
N PHE A 139 7.68 -5.00 -13.04
CA PHE A 139 7.89 -3.57 -12.80
C PHE A 139 9.24 -3.09 -13.36
N ASP A 140 9.27 -1.82 -13.74
CA ASP A 140 10.49 -1.10 -14.17
C ASP A 140 10.95 -0.12 -13.08
N PHE A 141 10.03 0.39 -12.25
CA PHE A 141 10.35 1.25 -11.12
C PHE A 141 9.33 1.14 -9.98
N VAL A 142 9.74 1.59 -8.80
CA VAL A 142 8.89 1.72 -7.62
C VAL A 142 8.99 3.13 -7.07
N TYR A 143 7.85 3.70 -6.72
CA TYR A 143 7.72 5.05 -6.19
C TYR A 143 7.13 5.02 -4.78
N PHE A 144 7.87 5.53 -3.81
CA PHE A 144 7.42 5.69 -2.43
C PHE A 144 6.95 7.14 -2.22
N VAL A 145 5.68 7.31 -1.86
CA VAL A 145 5.07 8.63 -1.63
C VAL A 145 5.68 9.31 -0.41
N GLY A 146 6.15 10.54 -0.58
CA GLY A 146 6.78 11.32 0.48
C GLY A 146 6.03 12.60 0.86
N PRO A 147 6.61 13.42 1.76
CA PRO A 147 5.94 14.62 2.28
C PRO A 147 5.58 15.65 1.21
N SER A 148 6.42 15.84 0.20
CA SER A 148 6.17 16.83 -0.87
C SER A 148 4.97 16.45 -1.73
N ASP A 149 4.66 15.16 -1.81
CA ASP A 149 3.52 14.64 -2.54
C ASP A 149 2.19 15.00 -1.86
N PHE A 150 2.13 14.81 -0.54
CA PHE A 150 0.99 15.28 0.26
C PHE A 150 0.93 16.81 0.30
N ALA A 151 2.07 17.49 0.41
CA ALA A 151 2.13 18.95 0.36
C ALA A 151 1.54 19.51 -0.94
N GLY A 152 1.86 18.89 -2.08
CA GLY A 152 1.27 19.22 -3.37
C GLY A 152 -0.26 19.11 -3.39
N PHE A 153 -0.80 18.03 -2.80
CA PHE A 153 -2.25 17.82 -2.73
C PHE A 153 -2.97 18.90 -1.92
N PHE A 154 -2.46 19.25 -0.74
CA PHE A 154 -3.10 20.26 0.12
C PHE A 154 -2.73 21.71 -0.26
N GLY A 155 -1.78 21.89 -1.19
CA GLY A 155 -1.22 23.20 -1.53
C GLY A 155 -0.42 23.81 -0.36
N LEU A 156 0.33 22.99 0.36
CA LEU A 156 1.20 23.42 1.45
C LEU A 156 2.43 24.15 0.88
N THR A 157 2.87 25.18 1.58
CA THR A 157 3.92 26.10 1.08
C THR A 157 5.05 26.33 2.09
N GLY A 158 4.98 25.69 3.26
CA GLY A 158 5.85 25.97 4.40
C GLY A 158 5.40 27.17 5.24
N LYS A 159 4.21 27.74 4.98
CA LYS A 159 3.66 28.89 5.70
C LYS A 159 2.27 28.58 6.21
N ALA A 160 2.11 28.54 7.54
CA ALA A 160 0.84 28.25 8.20
C ALA A 160 0.16 26.94 7.70
N ASP A 161 0.95 25.96 7.28
CA ASP A 161 0.43 24.72 6.68
C ASP A 161 -0.48 23.94 7.64
N MET A 162 -0.18 23.98 8.93
CA MET A 162 -1.03 23.36 9.96
C MET A 162 -2.40 24.05 10.07
N ASP A 163 -2.48 25.36 9.91
CA ASP A 163 -3.77 26.08 9.94
C ASP A 163 -4.58 25.74 8.68
N ARG A 164 -3.91 25.67 7.52
CA ARG A 164 -4.52 25.24 6.26
C ARG A 164 -5.08 23.82 6.33
N LEU A 165 -4.35 22.89 6.97
CA LEU A 165 -4.82 21.52 7.16
C LEU A 165 -6.00 21.43 8.14
N ALA A 166 -6.03 22.25 9.19
CA ALA A 166 -7.17 22.34 10.08
C ALA A 166 -8.42 22.87 9.35
N ALA A 167 -8.28 23.94 8.57
CA ALA A 167 -9.35 24.48 7.74
C ALA A 167 -9.85 23.47 6.70
N TYR A 168 -8.93 22.75 6.03
CA TYR A 168 -9.29 21.66 5.11
C TYR A 168 -10.13 20.60 5.81
N PHE A 169 -9.72 20.18 7.01
CA PHE A 169 -10.46 19.18 7.78
C PHE A 169 -11.88 19.65 8.09
N ASP A 170 -12.05 20.88 8.55
CA ASP A 170 -13.37 21.44 8.89
C ASP A 170 -14.29 21.52 7.68
N GLU A 171 -13.76 21.96 6.53
CA GLU A 171 -14.51 21.98 5.28
C GLU A 171 -14.88 20.56 4.84
N ARG A 172 -13.93 19.62 4.90
CA ARG A 172 -14.15 18.24 4.48
C ARG A 172 -15.18 17.54 5.37
N LEU A 173 -15.16 17.80 6.68
CA LEU A 173 -16.08 17.21 7.65
C LEU A 173 -17.55 17.51 7.33
N GLN A 174 -17.84 18.66 6.71
CA GLN A 174 -19.20 19.02 6.29
C GLN A 174 -19.71 18.20 5.09
N LYS A 175 -18.80 17.67 4.27
CA LYS A 175 -19.12 17.04 2.97
C LYS A 175 -18.91 15.53 2.98
N ASP A 176 -18.13 15.01 3.92
CA ASP A 176 -17.70 13.62 3.97
C ASP A 176 -18.33 12.87 5.15
N ALA A 177 -19.39 12.12 4.86
CA ALA A 177 -20.11 11.34 5.87
C ALA A 177 -19.22 10.24 6.51
N ASP A 178 -18.21 9.74 5.81
CA ASP A 178 -17.30 8.73 6.34
C ASP A 178 -16.30 9.34 7.30
N LEU A 179 -15.80 10.54 6.99
CA LEU A 179 -14.97 11.32 7.90
C LEU A 179 -15.77 11.68 9.17
N LYS A 180 -17.02 12.14 9.00
CA LYS A 180 -17.90 12.45 10.13
C LYS A 180 -18.11 11.26 11.05
N ARG A 181 -18.45 10.08 10.50
CA ARG A 181 -18.55 8.83 11.27
C ARG A 181 -17.24 8.42 11.94
N SER A 182 -16.10 8.74 11.34
CA SER A 182 -14.78 8.46 11.91
C SER A 182 -14.46 9.38 13.10
N VAL A 183 -14.90 10.64 13.04
CA VAL A 183 -14.83 11.58 14.18
C VAL A 183 -15.75 11.16 15.31
N GLU A 184 -17.00 10.80 15.00
CA GLU A 184 -17.98 10.33 15.99
C GLU A 184 -17.52 9.06 16.73
N ARG A 185 -16.79 8.18 16.05
CA ARG A 185 -16.16 6.99 16.65
C ARG A 185 -14.82 7.26 17.35
N GLY A 186 -14.34 8.50 17.33
CA GLY A 186 -13.06 8.89 17.91
C GLY A 186 -11.83 8.34 17.19
N SER A 187 -11.98 7.78 15.98
CA SER A 187 -10.85 7.21 15.22
C SER A 187 -9.99 8.29 14.55
N VAL A 188 -10.54 9.50 14.34
CA VAL A 188 -9.82 10.66 13.81
C VAL A 188 -10.32 11.92 14.52
N SER A 189 -9.43 12.88 14.76
CA SER A 189 -9.78 14.24 15.22
C SER A 189 -9.08 15.28 14.35
N GLN A 190 -9.56 16.52 14.36
CA GLN A 190 -8.94 17.61 13.59
C GLN A 190 -7.45 17.76 13.93
N THR A 191 -7.10 17.78 15.22
CA THR A 191 -5.72 17.89 15.68
C THR A 191 -4.86 16.72 15.21
N ALA A 192 -5.38 15.49 15.31
CA ALA A 192 -4.64 14.30 14.86
C ALA A 192 -4.43 14.31 13.34
N PHE A 193 -5.47 14.66 12.57
CA PHE A 193 -5.41 14.82 11.12
C PHE A 193 -4.35 15.85 10.72
N ARG A 194 -4.46 17.07 11.26
CA ARG A 194 -3.52 18.16 11.03
C ARG A 194 -2.08 17.72 11.31
N ASN A 195 -1.84 17.13 12.49
CA ASN A 195 -0.49 16.70 12.88
C ASN A 195 0.02 15.56 12.00
N TYR A 196 -0.85 14.66 11.54
CA TYR A 196 -0.46 13.60 10.62
C TYR A 196 -0.01 14.19 9.28
N TYR A 197 -0.87 14.97 8.61
CA TYR A 197 -0.58 15.50 7.28
C TYR A 197 0.49 16.58 7.25
N ALA A 198 0.73 17.28 8.37
CA ALA A 198 1.82 18.25 8.47
C ALA A 198 3.19 17.61 8.73
N LEU A 199 3.25 16.49 9.46
CA LEU A 199 4.52 15.98 10.03
C LEU A 199 4.88 14.55 9.62
N ARG A 200 3.89 13.74 9.25
CA ARG A 200 4.04 12.28 9.14
C ARG A 200 3.43 11.66 7.88
N ALA A 201 2.85 12.46 7.00
CA ALA A 201 2.28 11.94 5.75
C ALA A 201 3.39 11.59 4.76
N ALA A 202 3.91 10.37 4.90
CA ALA A 202 4.90 9.74 4.04
C ALA A 202 4.92 8.23 4.29
N THR A 203 5.44 7.46 3.34
CA THR A 203 5.70 6.02 3.51
C THR A 203 6.56 5.69 4.73
N SER A 204 7.42 6.62 5.17
CA SER A 204 8.26 6.50 6.38
C SER A 204 7.47 6.31 7.69
N PHE A 205 6.15 6.52 7.68
CA PHE A 205 5.27 6.31 8.83
C PHE A 205 4.17 5.28 8.54
N SER A 206 4.38 4.43 7.52
CA SER A 206 3.43 3.38 7.12
C SER A 206 4.04 2.00 7.30
N VAL A 207 3.39 1.20 8.15
CA VAL A 207 3.73 -0.20 8.40
C VAL A 207 3.76 -1.02 7.09
N GLY A 208 2.75 -0.87 6.23
CA GLY A 208 2.71 -1.58 4.95
C GLY A 208 3.81 -1.12 3.99
N ALA A 209 4.07 0.19 3.92
CA ALA A 209 5.09 0.72 3.02
C ALA A 209 6.51 0.31 3.43
N HIS A 210 6.74 0.10 4.73
CA HIS A 210 8.00 -0.44 5.22
C HIS A 210 8.24 -1.88 4.76
N ASP A 211 7.20 -2.71 4.78
CA ASP A 211 7.30 -4.07 4.25
C ASP A 211 7.53 -4.04 2.74
N GLU A 212 6.79 -3.21 2.00
CA GLU A 212 6.97 -3.01 0.56
C GLU A 212 8.41 -2.55 0.24
N TRP A 213 8.98 -1.60 1.01
CA TRP A 213 10.38 -1.21 0.87
C TRP A 213 11.33 -2.39 1.05
N ASN A 214 11.14 -3.16 2.11
CA ASN A 214 11.96 -4.33 2.39
C ASN A 214 11.82 -5.42 1.32
N VAL A 215 10.63 -5.62 0.77
CA VAL A 215 10.36 -6.52 -0.37
C VAL A 215 11.14 -6.06 -1.60
N ILE A 216 11.08 -4.78 -1.97
CA ILE A 216 11.80 -4.25 -3.13
C ILE A 216 13.32 -4.35 -2.95
N ARG A 217 13.82 -4.08 -1.74
CA ARG A 217 15.22 -4.32 -1.41
C ARG A 217 15.61 -5.79 -1.60
N ALA A 218 14.80 -6.73 -1.12
CA ALA A 218 15.06 -8.16 -1.29
C ALA A 218 14.99 -8.61 -2.76
N VAL A 219 14.05 -8.06 -3.54
CA VAL A 219 14.01 -8.24 -5.00
C VAL A 219 15.31 -7.76 -5.64
N ASN A 220 15.75 -6.54 -5.32
CA ASN A 220 16.98 -5.98 -5.87
C ASN A 220 18.23 -6.75 -5.47
N ASN A 221 18.30 -7.26 -4.22
CA ASN A 221 19.35 -8.20 -3.82
C ASN A 221 19.40 -9.41 -4.76
N ARG A 222 18.25 -10.06 -5.02
CA ARG A 222 18.18 -11.21 -5.93
C ARG A 222 18.54 -10.86 -7.37
N ARG A 223 18.11 -9.68 -7.87
CA ARG A 223 18.46 -9.22 -9.23
C ARG A 223 19.96 -8.98 -9.38
N ARG A 224 20.65 -8.50 -8.33
CA ARG A 224 22.11 -8.36 -8.35
C ARG A 224 22.84 -9.69 -8.38
N ASP A 225 22.34 -10.67 -7.64
CA ASP A 225 22.90 -12.01 -7.58
C ASP A 225 22.58 -12.85 -8.84
N ASP A 226 21.60 -12.43 -9.64
CA ASP A 226 21.25 -13.09 -10.90
C ASP A 226 22.26 -12.74 -12.01
N PRO A 227 22.95 -13.74 -12.60
CA PRO A 227 24.01 -13.52 -13.59
C PRO A 227 23.53 -12.93 -14.92
N LYS A 228 22.23 -12.93 -15.20
CA LYS A 228 21.64 -12.35 -16.41
C LYS A 228 21.21 -10.89 -16.20
N LEU A 229 20.93 -10.51 -14.95
CA LEU A 229 20.47 -9.17 -14.61
C LEU A 229 21.62 -8.32 -14.05
N GLY A 230 22.19 -8.73 -12.92
CA GLY A 230 23.23 -7.97 -12.22
C GLY A 230 22.78 -6.58 -11.75
N VAL A 231 23.76 -5.78 -11.31
CA VAL A 231 23.55 -4.46 -10.70
C VAL A 231 22.82 -3.44 -11.59
N THR A 232 23.02 -3.52 -12.91
CA THR A 232 22.48 -2.57 -13.89
C THR A 232 21.00 -2.76 -14.18
N ASN A 233 20.44 -3.91 -13.80
CA ASN A 233 19.04 -4.23 -14.05
C ASN A 233 18.23 -4.23 -12.76
N GLN A 234 18.65 -3.57 -11.68
CA GLN A 234 17.80 -3.40 -10.50
C GLN A 234 16.55 -2.57 -10.81
N LEU A 235 15.48 -2.76 -10.03
CA LEU A 235 14.32 -1.88 -10.07
C LEU A 235 14.74 -0.49 -9.60
N ALA A 236 14.40 0.53 -10.38
CA ALA A 236 14.63 1.91 -9.98
C ALA A 236 13.72 2.27 -8.80
N VAL A 237 14.29 2.84 -7.73
CA VAL A 237 13.52 3.24 -6.54
C VAL A 237 13.51 4.76 -6.44
N LEU A 238 12.30 5.32 -6.32
CA LEU A 238 12.06 6.73 -6.14
C LEU A 238 11.38 6.97 -4.79
N PHE A 239 11.71 8.09 -4.16
CA PHE A 239 11.04 8.60 -2.96
C PHE A 239 10.78 10.09 -3.14
N ASP A 240 9.54 10.52 -2.91
CA ASP A 240 9.16 11.95 -2.91
C ASP A 240 9.63 12.71 -4.16
N GLY A 241 9.45 12.11 -5.34
CA GLY A 241 9.79 12.74 -6.61
C GLY A 241 11.29 12.70 -6.98
N ARG A 242 12.15 12.05 -6.20
CA ARG A 242 13.57 11.87 -6.57
C ARG A 242 13.98 10.41 -6.57
N ALA A 243 15.02 10.08 -7.33
CA ALA A 243 15.71 8.82 -7.12
C ALA A 243 16.31 8.80 -5.71
N VAL A 244 16.25 7.64 -5.07
CA VAL A 244 16.97 7.42 -3.81
C VAL A 244 18.47 7.27 -4.11
N SER A 245 19.31 7.63 -3.16
CA SER A 245 20.76 7.37 -3.25
C SER A 245 21.03 5.87 -3.25
N SER A 246 22.21 5.47 -3.71
CA SER A 246 22.65 4.07 -3.64
C SER A 246 22.63 3.53 -2.21
N ALA A 247 23.01 4.35 -1.23
CA ALA A 247 22.95 3.96 0.18
C ALA A 247 21.51 3.77 0.67
N GLU A 248 20.60 4.69 0.33
CA GLU A 248 19.18 4.56 0.68
C GLU A 248 18.58 3.29 0.06
N ALA A 249 18.81 3.03 -1.23
CA ALA A 249 18.25 1.87 -1.95
C ALA A 249 18.59 0.50 -1.33
N GLU A 250 19.73 0.40 -0.65
CA GLU A 250 20.26 -0.86 -0.12
C GLU A 250 19.91 -1.08 1.36
N GLN A 251 19.37 -0.08 2.05
CA GLN A 251 19.06 -0.16 3.47
C GLN A 251 17.70 -0.82 3.71
N SER A 252 17.65 -1.73 4.69
CA SER A 252 16.39 -2.19 5.25
C SER A 252 15.80 -1.16 6.20
N VAL A 253 14.47 -1.12 6.28
CA VAL A 253 13.73 -0.33 7.27
C VAL A 253 13.04 -1.24 8.28
N ALA A 254 12.51 -0.66 9.36
CA ALA A 254 11.80 -1.43 10.40
C ALA A 254 10.68 -2.27 9.79
N ALA A 255 10.56 -3.54 10.22
CA ALA A 255 9.51 -4.44 9.73
C ALA A 255 8.11 -3.91 10.11
N GLY A 256 7.15 -4.18 9.23
CA GLY A 256 5.74 -3.84 9.41
C GLY A 256 4.93 -5.00 9.97
N ASN A 257 4.12 -5.63 9.11
CA ASN A 257 3.28 -6.78 9.42
C ASN A 257 3.96 -8.13 9.10
N VAL A 258 5.19 -8.12 8.59
CA VAL A 258 5.96 -9.35 8.35
C VAL A 258 6.09 -10.16 9.63
N GLY A 259 5.72 -11.43 9.56
CA GLY A 259 5.76 -12.34 10.70
C GLY A 259 4.88 -13.57 10.48
N ALA A 260 5.35 -14.70 11.02
CA ALA A 260 4.58 -15.93 11.11
C ALA A 260 3.37 -15.77 12.05
N CYS A 261 2.39 -16.66 11.93
CA CYS A 261 1.34 -16.75 12.93
C CYS A 261 1.93 -17.02 14.32
N LYS A 262 1.43 -16.28 15.32
CA LYS A 262 1.79 -16.54 16.71
C LYS A 262 1.16 -17.87 17.13
N THR A 263 1.99 -18.75 17.67
CA THR A 263 1.57 -20.01 18.29
C THR A 263 0.87 -19.76 19.61
#